data_AF-A0A516P1C5-F1
#
_entry.id   AF-A0A516P1C5-F1
#
_cell.length_a   1.000
_cell.length_b   1.000
_cell.length_c   1.000
_cell.angle_alpha   90.00
_cell.angle_beta   90.00
_cell.angle_gamma   90.00
#
_symmetry.space_group_name_H-M   'P 1'
#
loop_
_entity.id
_entity.type
_entity.pdbx_description
1 polymer ?
#
loop_
_entity_poly.entity_id
_entity_poly.type
_entity_poly.pdbx_seq_one_letter_code
_entity_poly.pdbx_strand_id
1 'polypeptide(L)'
;MFLFQTSAIKNDSGLNSDTVEKILIAFTDLNPEWFISGTGEMLKPVNQNIHSNGSPNSVNNNINGNVNGNGNFSITHSEFSGMIELQAETMNRLKTSQDQLTESMRQVSLLIELLNK
;
A
#
# COMPACT_ATOMS: atom_id res chain seq x y z
N MET A 1 1.64 5.32 40.17
CA MET A 1 2.94 5.72 39.57
C MET A 1 3.67 4.43 39.22
N PHE A 2 3.62 4.01 37.97
CA PHE A 2 4.17 2.72 37.54
C PHE A 2 5.67 2.87 37.26
N LEU A 3 6.49 2.14 38.02
CA LEU A 3 7.91 1.90 37.74
C LEU A 3 7.98 0.91 36.56
N PHE A 4 8.37 1.39 35.38
CA PHE A 4 8.80 0.49 34.32
C PHE A 4 10.22 0.03 34.62
N GLN A 5 10.33 -1.22 35.08
CA GLN A 5 11.58 -1.96 35.16
C GLN A 5 12.15 -2.11 33.75
N THR A 6 13.34 -1.56 33.49
CA THR A 6 14.10 -1.82 32.26
C THR A 6 14.63 -3.24 32.34
N SER A 7 13.90 -4.19 31.76
CA SER A 7 14.43 -5.51 31.43
C SER A 7 15.35 -5.37 30.21
N ALA A 8 16.54 -4.80 30.42
CA ALA A 8 17.68 -5.10 29.56
C ALA A 8 18.00 -6.58 29.79
N ILE A 9 17.53 -7.39 28.85
CA ILE A 9 17.61 -8.84 28.83
C ILE A 9 19.09 -9.24 29.01
N LYS A 10 19.36 -9.88 30.15
CA LYS A 10 20.58 -10.63 30.43
C LYS A 10 20.63 -11.87 29.54
N ASN A 11 21.03 -11.71 28.28
CA ASN A 11 21.47 -12.82 27.45
C ASN A 11 22.85 -12.44 26.91
N ASP A 12 23.83 -13.31 27.09
CA ASP A 12 25.22 -13.20 26.64
C ASP A 12 25.32 -13.38 25.10
N SER A 13 24.42 -12.74 24.37
CA SER A 13 24.18 -12.87 22.94
C SER A 13 23.65 -11.57 22.31
N GLY A 14 23.94 -10.42 22.94
CA GLY A 14 23.79 -9.12 22.32
C GLY A 14 24.84 -8.91 21.23
N LEU A 15 24.49 -8.17 20.17
CA LEU A 15 25.48 -7.72 19.19
C LEU A 15 26.55 -6.91 19.91
N ASN A 16 27.82 -7.25 19.70
CA ASN A 16 28.91 -6.45 20.27
C ASN A 16 28.92 -5.05 19.64
N SER A 17 29.36 -4.04 20.41
CA SER A 17 29.34 -2.63 19.97
C SER A 17 30.09 -2.40 18.66
N ASP A 18 31.18 -3.15 18.43
CA ASP A 18 31.99 -3.10 17.21
C ASP A 18 31.21 -3.60 15.97
N THR A 19 30.34 -4.60 16.14
CA THR A 19 29.46 -5.12 15.08
C THR A 19 28.35 -4.13 14.76
N VAL A 20 27.76 -3.51 15.79
CA VAL A 20 26.75 -2.45 15.61
C VAL A 20 27.35 -1.28 14.83
N GLU A 21 28.56 -0.86 15.19
CA GLU A 21 29.30 0.20 14.50
C GLU A 21 29.57 -0.16 13.03
N LYS A 22 30.09 -1.36 12.76
CA LYS A 22 30.33 -1.84 11.38
C LYS A 22 29.06 -1.86 10.53
N ILE A 23 27.92 -2.24 11.10
CA ILE A 23 26.63 -2.25 10.40
C ILE A 23 26.19 -0.81 10.10
N LEU A 24 26.24 0.10 11.07
CA LEU A 24 25.85 1.51 10.86
C LEU A 24 26.78 2.26 9.89
N ILE A 25 28.05 1.85 9.80
CA ILE A 25 28.98 2.36 8.79
C ILE A 25 28.68 1.78 7.41
N ALA A 26 28.40 0.48 7.30
CA ALA A 26 28.08 -0.17 6.04
C ALA A 26 26.73 0.29 5.45
N PHE A 27 25.76 0.61 6.31
CA PHE A 27 24.43 1.08 5.94
C PHE A 27 24.23 2.51 6.45
N THR A 28 24.83 3.49 5.77
CA THR A 28 24.79 4.91 6.14
C THR A 28 23.37 5.48 6.23
N ASP A 29 22.44 4.89 5.49
CA ASP A 29 21.05 5.32 5.40
C ASP A 29 20.18 4.69 6.51
N LEU A 30 20.74 3.74 7.28
CA LEU A 30 20.08 3.12 8.42
C LEU A 30 20.03 4.09 9.60
N ASN A 31 18.87 4.16 10.27
CA ASN A 31 18.69 4.95 11.47
C ASN A 31 19.27 4.19 12.69
N PRO A 32 20.29 4.75 13.40
CA PRO A 32 20.86 4.12 14.58
C PRO A 32 19.87 3.92 15.72
N GLU A 33 18.93 4.84 15.88
CA GLU A 33 17.91 4.80 16.94
C GLU A 33 17.04 3.56 16.74
N TRP A 34 16.42 3.43 15.56
CA TRP A 34 15.64 2.26 15.19
C TRP A 34 16.41 0.95 15.31
N PHE A 35 17.69 0.94 14.94
CA PHE A 35 18.51 -0.26 15.00
C PHE A 35 18.79 -0.73 16.44
N ILE A 36 18.92 0.21 17.39
CA ILE A 36 19.29 -0.09 18.78
C ILE A 36 18.05 -0.34 19.64
N SER A 37 16.98 0.42 19.45
CA SER A 37 15.78 0.40 20.31
C SER A 37 14.53 -0.17 19.63
N GLY A 38 14.52 -0.25 18.29
CA GLY A 38 13.34 -0.56 17.49
C GLY A 38 12.37 0.61 17.31
N THR A 39 12.65 1.82 17.82
CA THR A 39 11.76 2.97 17.72
C THR A 39 12.09 3.90 16.55
N GLY A 40 11.05 4.53 15.97
CA GLY A 40 11.19 5.41 14.79
C GLY A 40 11.20 4.65 13.46
N GLU A 41 11.70 5.30 12.41
CA GLU A 41 11.82 4.69 11.08
C GLU A 41 13.17 3.99 10.89
N MET A 42 13.16 2.87 10.17
CA MET A 42 14.36 2.09 9.85
C MET A 42 15.39 2.89 9.02
N LEU A 43 14.92 3.65 8.04
CA LEU A 43 15.75 4.45 7.16
C LEU A 43 15.70 5.92 7.55
N LYS A 44 16.83 6.61 7.44
CA LYS A 44 16.90 8.06 7.63
C LYS A 44 16.04 8.74 6.55
N PRO A 45 15.26 9.77 6.91
CA PRO A 45 14.47 10.51 5.93
C PRO A 45 15.41 11.17 4.93
N VAL A 46 15.23 10.84 3.65
CA VAL A 46 15.89 11.56 2.57
C VAL A 46 15.23 12.93 2.49
N ASN A 47 15.98 13.99 2.79
CA ASN A 47 15.52 15.37 2.58
C ASN A 47 15.33 15.61 1.08
N GLN A 48 14.21 15.17 0.53
CA GLN A 48 13.79 15.57 -0.80
C GLN A 48 13.31 17.01 -0.69
N ASN A 49 14.18 17.92 -1.11
CA ASN A 49 13.85 19.33 -1.24
C ASN A 49 12.83 19.44 -2.39
N ILE A 50 11.55 19.27 -2.09
CA ILE A 50 10.47 19.44 -3.06
C ILE A 50 10.42 20.93 -3.40
N HIS A 51 11.13 21.32 -4.46
CA HIS A 51 10.96 22.62 -5.10
C HIS A 51 9.58 22.62 -5.77
N SER A 52 8.55 23.00 -5.02
CA SER A 52 7.23 23.29 -5.55
C SER A 52 7.28 24.57 -6.38
N ASN A 53 7.79 24.50 -7.62
CA ASN A 53 7.50 25.52 -8.63
C ASN A 53 6.11 25.24 -9.22
N GLY A 54 5.08 25.47 -8.40
CA GLY A 54 3.68 25.34 -8.80
C GLY A 54 3.14 26.65 -9.36
N SER A 55 2.98 26.71 -10.68
CA SER A 55 2.15 27.71 -11.37
C SER A 55 0.71 27.69 -10.80
N PRO A 56 0.05 28.84 -10.54
CA PRO A 56 -1.24 28.88 -9.82
C PRO A 56 -2.44 28.30 -10.59
N ASN A 57 -2.28 27.92 -11.86
CA ASN A 57 -3.40 27.57 -12.75
C ASN A 57 -3.26 26.15 -13.34
N SER A 58 -3.22 25.14 -12.47
CA SER A 58 -3.59 23.79 -12.89
C SER A 58 -4.62 23.27 -11.91
N VAL A 59 -5.89 23.30 -12.33
CA VAL A 59 -6.96 22.53 -11.69
C VAL A 59 -6.73 21.06 -12.06
N ASN A 60 -5.64 20.48 -11.55
CA ASN A 60 -5.52 19.05 -11.53
C ASN A 60 -6.38 18.57 -10.35
N ASN A 61 -7.35 17.72 -10.63
CA ASN A 61 -7.86 16.81 -9.61
C ASN A 61 -6.81 15.70 -9.44
N ASN A 62 -5.57 16.08 -9.09
CA ASN A 62 -4.64 15.12 -8.56
C ASN A 62 -5.10 14.90 -7.12
N ILE A 63 -5.49 13.68 -6.79
CA ILE A 63 -5.60 13.25 -5.40
C ILE A 63 -4.17 13.38 -4.86
N ASN A 64 -3.83 14.57 -4.36
CA ASN A 64 -2.62 14.83 -3.59
C ASN A 64 -2.83 14.17 -2.22
N GLY A 65 -2.95 12.84 -2.24
CA GLY A 65 -2.72 12.01 -1.08
C GLY A 65 -1.25 12.18 -0.77
N ASN A 66 -0.96 13.09 0.16
CA ASN A 66 0.29 13.08 0.91
C ASN A 66 0.33 11.74 1.66
N VAL A 67 0.74 10.67 0.99
CA VAL A 67 1.00 9.39 1.63
C VAL A 67 2.33 9.59 2.35
N ASN A 68 2.24 10.00 3.61
CA ASN A 68 3.38 10.12 4.52
C ASN A 68 3.92 8.71 4.81
N GLY A 69 4.68 8.18 3.85
CA GLY A 69 5.45 6.96 3.94
C GLY A 69 6.71 7.20 3.15
N ASN A 70 7.86 6.94 3.77
CA ASN A 70 9.23 7.13 3.27
C ASN A 70 9.60 6.24 2.05
N GLY A 71 8.68 6.11 1.09
CA GLY A 71 8.86 5.38 -0.15
C GLY A 71 8.14 6.14 -1.24
N ASN A 72 8.90 6.68 -2.18
CA ASN A 72 8.40 7.30 -3.40
C ASN A 72 7.67 6.23 -4.24
N PHE A 73 6.41 5.94 -3.91
CA PHE A 73 5.53 5.10 -4.73
C PHE A 73 5.01 5.93 -5.89
N SER A 74 5.87 6.09 -6.90
CA SER A 74 5.50 6.72 -8.17
C SER A 74 4.73 5.69 -9.00
N ILE A 75 3.41 5.59 -8.81
CA ILE A 75 2.53 4.87 -9.76
C ILE A 75 2.73 5.51 -11.13
N THR A 76 3.27 4.76 -12.09
CA THR A 76 3.41 5.30 -13.45
C THR A 76 2.05 5.33 -14.13
N HIS A 77 1.79 6.35 -14.96
CA HIS A 77 0.50 6.53 -15.65
C HIS A 77 0.09 5.31 -16.50
N SER A 78 1.07 4.55 -17.02
CA SER A 78 0.85 3.30 -17.76
C SER A 78 0.27 2.18 -16.90
N GLU A 79 0.75 2.03 -15.66
CA GLU A 79 0.24 1.01 -14.72
C GLU A 79 -1.20 1.35 -14.31
N PHE A 80 -1.49 2.63 -14.11
CA PHE A 80 -2.84 3.09 -13.79
C PHE A 80 -3.82 2.87 -14.94
N SER A 81 -3.39 3.10 -16.19
CA SER A 81 -4.22 2.88 -17.38
C SER A 81 -4.59 1.40 -17.55
N GLY A 82 -3.62 0.49 -17.38
CA GLY A 82 -3.87 -0.95 -17.43
C GLY A 82 -4.81 -1.42 -16.32
N MET A 83 -4.69 -0.85 -15.12
CA MET A 83 -5.62 -1.15 -14.01
C MET A 83 -7.05 -0.66 -14.29
N ILE A 84 -7.22 0.53 -14.85
CA ILE A 84 -8.55 1.06 -15.23
C ILE A 84 -9.20 0.17 -16.29
N GLU A 85 -8.45 -0.22 -17.32
CA GLU A 85 -8.95 -1.08 -18.39
C GLU A 85 -9.38 -2.44 -17.86
N LEU A 86 -8.55 -3.07 -17.03
CA LEU A 86 -8.89 -4.34 -16.37
C LEU A 86 -10.15 -4.20 -15.50
N GLN A 87 -10.29 -3.08 -14.77
CA GLN A 87 -11.47 -2.82 -13.95
C GLN A 87 -12.74 -2.67 -14.81
N ALA A 88 -12.66 -1.93 -15.93
CA ALA A 88 -13.77 -1.80 -16.87
C ALA A 88 -14.18 -3.16 -17.46
N GLU A 89 -13.21 -3.99 -17.85
CA GLU A 89 -13.47 -5.33 -18.38
C GLU A 89 -14.14 -6.25 -17.35
N THR A 90 -13.65 -6.26 -16.10
CA THR A 90 -14.29 -7.05 -15.04
C THR A 90 -15.73 -6.62 -14.77
N MET A 91 -16.02 -5.31 -14.85
CA MET A 91 -17.38 -4.79 -14.71
C MET A 91 -18.29 -5.21 -15.87
N ASN A 92 -17.78 -5.18 -17.11
CA ASN A 92 -18.53 -5.66 -18.28
C ASN A 92 -18.87 -7.15 -18.18
N ARG A 93 -17.88 -7.98 -17.82
CA ARG A 93 -18.09 -9.43 -17.64
C ARG A 93 -19.12 -9.72 -16.56
N LEU A 94 -19.10 -8.98 -15.44
CA LEU A 94 -20.10 -9.11 -14.38
C LEU A 94 -21.50 -8.77 -14.90
N LYS A 95 -21.63 -7.66 -15.65
CA LYS A 95 -22.92 -7.27 -16.25
C LYS A 95 -23.46 -8.35 -17.18
N THR A 96 -22.64 -8.86 -18.09
CA THR A 96 -23.05 -9.94 -19.01
C THR A 96 -23.50 -11.19 -18.26
N SER A 97 -22.80 -11.58 -17.20
CA SER A 97 -23.20 -12.72 -16.37
C SER A 97 -24.56 -12.50 -15.69
N GLN A 98 -24.83 -11.29 -15.20
CA GLN A 98 -26.13 -10.94 -14.60
C GLN A 98 -27.26 -10.95 -15.63
N ASP A 99 -27.01 -10.46 -16.84
CA ASP A 99 -27.98 -10.49 -17.94
C ASP A 99 -28.32 -11.94 -18.34
N GLN A 100 -27.30 -12.79 -18.47
CA GLN A 100 -27.47 -14.22 -18.79
C GLN A 100 -28.24 -14.96 -17.69
N LEU A 101 -27.94 -14.70 -16.42
CA LEU A 101 -28.67 -15.28 -15.30
C LEU A 101 -30.14 -14.87 -15.30
N THR A 102 -30.41 -13.58 -15.52
CA THR A 102 -31.77 -13.03 -15.59
C THR A 102 -32.57 -13.73 -16.70
N GLU A 103 -31.97 -13.88 -17.88
CA GLU A 103 -32.59 -14.56 -19.01
C GLU A 103 -32.84 -16.05 -18.73
N SER A 104 -31.88 -16.74 -18.09
CA SER A 104 -32.05 -18.14 -17.68
C SER A 104 -33.21 -18.31 -16.69
N MET A 105 -33.32 -17.43 -15.68
CA MET A 105 -34.44 -17.45 -14.74
C MET A 105 -35.79 -17.23 -15.43
N ARG A 106 -35.83 -16.32 -16.42
CA ARG A 106 -37.01 -16.09 -17.25
C ARG A 106 -37.41 -17.34 -18.03
N GLN A 107 -36.45 -18.01 -18.67
CA GLN A 107 -36.70 -19.25 -19.41
C GLN A 107 -37.22 -20.38 -18.50
N VAL A 108 -36.65 -20.54 -17.31
CA VAL A 108 -37.14 -21.51 -16.31
C VAL A 108 -38.57 -21.19 -15.91
N SER A 109 -38.89 -19.91 -15.68
CA SER A 109 -40.23 -19.48 -15.29
C SER A 109 -41.27 -19.81 -16.37
N LEU A 110 -40.95 -19.58 -17.65
CA LEU A 110 -41.82 -19.96 -18.77
C LEU A 110 -42.02 -21.47 -18.88
N LEU A 111 -40.96 -22.26 -18.69
CA LEU A 111 -41.06 -23.72 -18.73
C LEU A 111 -41.99 -24.24 -17.63
N ILE A 112 -41.88 -23.69 -16.41
CA ILE A 112 -42.77 -24.02 -15.29
C ILE A 112 -44.23 -23.67 -15.63
N GLU A 113 -44.48 -22.51 -16.26
CA GLU A 113 -45.84 -22.13 -16.69
C GLU A 113 -46.42 -23.09 -17.73
N LEU A 114 -45.62 -23.51 -18.70
CA LEU A 114 -46.04 -24.46 -19.74
C LEU A 114 -46.33 -25.87 -19.19
N LEU A 115 -45.55 -26.31 -18.20
CA LEU A 115 -45.76 -27.62 -17.55
C LEU A 115 -46.95 -27.64 -16.60
N ASN A 116 -47.37 -26.49 -16.08
CA ASN A 116 -48.53 -26.35 -15.19
C ASN A 116 -49.86 -26.13 -15.95
N LYS A 117 -49.84 -26.12 -17.29
CA LYS A 117 -51.04 -26.16 -18.14
C LYS A 117 -51.41 -27.58 -18.49
#